data_AF-A0A850TMC9-F1
#
_entry.id   AF-A0A850TMC9-F1
#
_cell.length_a   1.000
_cell.length_b   1.000
_cell.length_c   1.000
_cell.angle_alpha   90.00
_cell.angle_beta   90.00
_cell.angle_gamma   90.00
#
_symmetry.space_group_name_H-M   'P 1'
#
loop_
_entity.id
_entity.type
_entity.pdbx_description
1 polymer ?
#
loop_
_entity_poly.entity_id
_entity_poly.type
_entity_poly.pdbx_seq_one_letter_code
_entity_poly.pdbx_strand_id
1 'polypeptide(L)'
;LLFWKATSVPNFSYMGARLCNYLSHHLTISPQSGNFRQLLLQRCRTEYENRDEATKGDETTQKQFHAFVLFLAELYLNLEIKGIKGQVMRAEILQEGLRELLNALFSNPVDSNLICAVKLLKLTGSVLEDAWKEKGKNDMEEMIQRIENVVLDANCSRDVKHMLLKLVELRSSNWGRVHGTSSHTEATPENDPNYFMNEPTFYTSDGVPFTAADPDYQEKYQELLEREDFFPDYEENDTDLSGPGD
;
A
#
# COMPACT_ATOMS: atom_id res chain seq x y z
N LEU A 1 5.93 2.83 -20.01
CA LEU A 1 4.65 3.56 -19.84
C LEU A 1 4.14 3.51 -18.40
N LEU A 2 3.84 2.31 -17.85
CA LEU A 2 3.30 2.17 -16.49
C LEU A 2 4.16 2.85 -15.42
N PHE A 3 5.47 2.57 -15.43
CA PHE A 3 6.43 3.21 -14.53
C PHE A 3 6.31 4.74 -14.54
N TRP A 4 6.35 5.34 -15.74
CA TRP A 4 6.24 6.79 -15.91
C TRP A 4 4.92 7.34 -15.36
N LYS A 5 3.79 6.65 -15.60
CA LYS A 5 2.51 7.06 -15.03
C LYS A 5 2.54 7.00 -13.50
N ALA A 6 3.10 5.95 -12.92
CA ALA A 6 3.18 5.76 -11.47
C ALA A 6 4.10 6.76 -10.76
N THR A 7 5.10 7.32 -11.46
CA THR A 7 6.04 8.30 -10.92
C THR A 7 5.79 9.74 -11.37
N SER A 8 4.82 10.00 -12.27
CA SER A 8 4.53 11.35 -12.78
C SER A 8 3.09 11.80 -12.57
N VAL A 9 2.14 10.87 -12.41
CA VAL A 9 0.71 11.21 -12.19
C VAL A 9 0.41 11.17 -10.68
N PRO A 10 -0.07 12.29 -10.09
CA PRO A 10 -0.46 12.32 -8.69
C PRO A 10 -1.47 11.22 -8.34
N ASN A 11 -1.34 10.62 -7.16
CA ASN A 11 -2.24 9.58 -6.62
C ASN A 11 -2.33 8.28 -7.44
N PHE A 12 -1.50 8.11 -8.48
CA PHE A 12 -1.52 6.89 -9.30
C PHE A 12 -0.60 5.79 -8.77
N SER A 13 0.29 6.07 -7.81
CA SER A 13 1.33 5.13 -7.37
C SER A 13 0.76 3.81 -6.84
N TYR A 14 -0.29 3.83 -6.01
CA TYR A 14 -1.00 2.65 -5.53
C TYR A 14 -1.62 1.82 -6.66
N MET A 15 -2.40 2.48 -7.53
CA MET A 15 -3.03 1.82 -8.69
C MET A 15 -1.98 1.23 -9.64
N GLY A 16 -0.89 1.97 -9.87
CA GLY A 16 0.25 1.53 -10.65
C GLY A 16 0.90 0.28 -10.08
N ALA A 17 1.11 0.22 -8.76
CA ALA A 17 1.67 -0.95 -8.08
C ALA A 17 0.75 -2.17 -8.16
N ARG A 18 -0.57 -1.99 -7.98
CA ARG A 18 -1.54 -3.08 -8.16
C ARG A 18 -1.58 -3.60 -9.60
N LEU A 19 -1.52 -2.71 -10.57
CA LEU A 19 -1.44 -3.08 -11.98
C LEU A 19 -0.12 -3.80 -12.29
N CYS A 20 1.00 -3.37 -11.71
CA CYS A 20 2.27 -4.10 -11.81
C CYS A 20 2.13 -5.54 -11.27
N ASN A 21 1.48 -5.71 -10.11
CA ASN A 21 1.25 -7.04 -9.53
C ASN A 21 0.40 -7.92 -10.45
N TYR A 22 -0.72 -7.38 -10.94
CA TYR A 22 -1.61 -8.07 -11.87
C TYR A 22 -0.85 -8.51 -13.13
N LEU A 23 -0.16 -7.58 -13.79
CA LEU A 23 0.60 -7.89 -15.01
C LEU A 23 1.73 -8.89 -14.75
N SER A 24 2.33 -8.89 -13.57
CA SER A 24 3.37 -9.88 -13.22
C SER A 24 2.86 -11.32 -13.15
N HIS A 25 1.56 -11.51 -12.91
CA HIS A 25 0.92 -12.83 -12.82
C HIS A 25 0.19 -13.24 -14.10
N HIS A 26 -0.35 -12.27 -14.85
CA HIS A 26 -1.26 -12.54 -15.96
C HIS A 26 -0.62 -12.34 -17.34
N LEU A 27 0.54 -11.68 -17.46
CA LEU A 27 1.26 -11.61 -18.73
C LEU A 27 2.01 -12.92 -19.00
N THR A 28 1.64 -13.59 -20.08
CA THR A 28 2.29 -14.82 -20.55
C THR A 28 3.54 -14.54 -21.40
N ILE A 29 3.70 -13.31 -21.90
CA ILE A 29 4.87 -12.92 -22.69
C ILE A 29 6.12 -12.81 -21.80
N SER A 30 7.15 -13.58 -22.14
CA SER A 30 8.44 -13.54 -21.45
C SER A 30 9.59 -13.53 -22.47
N PRO A 31 9.98 -12.35 -22.96
CA PRO A 31 11.14 -12.21 -23.85
C PRO A 31 12.44 -12.73 -23.21
N GLN A 32 13.48 -12.92 -24.01
CA GLN A 32 14.81 -13.34 -23.51
C GLN A 32 15.43 -12.35 -22.51
N SER A 33 15.04 -11.08 -22.58
CA SER A 33 15.47 -10.03 -21.64
C SER A 33 14.81 -10.13 -20.26
N GLY A 34 13.82 -11.01 -20.08
CA GLY A 34 13.14 -11.25 -18.81
C GLY A 34 11.64 -10.99 -18.87
N ASN A 35 10.93 -11.53 -17.88
CA ASN A 35 9.49 -11.30 -17.73
C ASN A 35 9.19 -9.87 -17.27
N PHE A 36 7.90 -9.51 -17.25
CA PHE A 36 7.43 -8.18 -16.86
C PHE A 36 8.02 -7.72 -15.52
N ARG A 37 8.03 -8.58 -14.50
CA ARG A 37 8.55 -8.25 -13.17
C ARG A 37 10.05 -7.93 -13.21
N GLN A 38 10.84 -8.73 -13.91
CA GLN A 38 12.28 -8.50 -14.06
C GLN A 38 12.56 -7.17 -14.75
N LEU A 39 11.85 -6.88 -15.84
CA LEU A 39 11.99 -5.62 -16.57
C LEU A 39 11.55 -4.40 -15.75
N LEU A 40 10.48 -4.54 -14.95
CA LEU A 40 10.04 -3.51 -14.02
C LEU A 40 11.13 -3.21 -12.97
N LEU A 41 11.68 -4.24 -12.33
CA LEU A 41 12.72 -4.08 -11.32
C LEU A 41 14.00 -3.48 -11.93
N GLN A 42 14.36 -3.87 -13.16
CA GLN A 42 15.46 -3.24 -13.89
C GLN A 42 15.21 -1.75 -14.12
N ARG A 43 13.98 -1.35 -14.50
CA ARG A 43 13.65 0.07 -14.67
C ARG A 43 13.70 0.85 -13.36
N CYS A 44 13.24 0.26 -12.25
CA CYS A 44 13.33 0.85 -10.92
C CYS A 44 14.80 1.04 -10.50
N ARG A 45 15.67 0.07 -10.82
CA ARG A 45 17.10 0.15 -10.52
C ARG A 45 17.76 1.37 -11.14
N THR A 46 17.40 1.73 -12.38
CA THR A 46 17.95 2.92 -13.06
C THR A 46 17.69 4.22 -12.29
N GLU A 47 16.50 4.41 -11.72
CA GLU A 47 16.24 5.60 -10.88
C GLU A 47 16.92 5.48 -9.50
N TYR A 48 16.93 4.27 -8.93
CA TYR A 48 17.52 4.00 -7.63
C TYR A 48 19.04 4.27 -7.58
N GLU A 49 19.75 4.00 -8.68
CA GLU A 49 21.20 4.23 -8.77
C GLU A 49 21.56 5.72 -8.66
N ASN A 50 20.64 6.64 -8.97
CA ASN A 50 20.85 8.08 -8.89
C ASN A 50 20.36 8.72 -7.57
N ARG A 51 19.98 7.93 -6.56
CA ARG A 51 19.33 8.42 -5.31
C ARG A 51 20.12 9.50 -4.56
N ASP A 52 21.43 9.37 -4.49
CA ASP A 52 22.29 10.27 -3.70
C ASP A 52 22.40 11.66 -4.34
N GLU A 53 22.37 11.72 -5.67
CA GLU A 53 22.33 12.99 -6.41
C GLU A 53 20.92 13.56 -6.47
N ALA A 54 19.91 12.71 -6.65
CA ALA A 54 18.52 13.13 -6.72
C ALA A 54 18.01 13.80 -5.43
N THR A 55 18.49 13.33 -4.27
CA THR A 55 18.19 13.94 -2.96
C THR A 55 18.83 15.31 -2.75
N LYS A 56 19.89 15.64 -3.50
CA LYS A 56 20.58 16.94 -3.49
C LYS A 56 20.19 17.85 -4.65
N GLY A 57 19.39 17.34 -5.58
CA GLY A 57 18.94 18.06 -6.76
C GLY A 57 18.04 19.24 -6.43
N ASP A 58 17.63 19.96 -7.48
CA ASP A 58 16.64 21.03 -7.37
C ASP A 58 15.26 20.49 -6.97
N GLU A 59 14.32 21.40 -6.69
CA GLU A 59 12.96 21.05 -6.25
C GLU A 59 12.26 20.10 -7.24
N THR A 60 12.48 20.31 -8.55
CA THR A 60 11.90 19.46 -9.60
C THR A 60 12.46 18.04 -9.54
N THR A 61 13.78 17.90 -9.43
CA THR A 61 14.47 16.61 -9.32
C THR A 61 14.05 15.87 -8.06
N GLN A 62 14.03 16.56 -6.92
CA GLN A 62 13.58 15.99 -5.64
C GLN A 62 12.13 15.51 -5.73
N LYS A 63 11.23 16.31 -6.32
CA LYS A 63 9.82 15.93 -6.47
C LYS A 63 9.63 14.68 -7.33
N GLN A 64 10.37 14.56 -8.43
CA GLN A 64 10.34 13.35 -9.26
C GLN A 64 10.88 12.14 -8.50
N PHE A 65 11.97 12.34 -7.75
CA PHE A 65 12.55 11.30 -6.92
C PHE A 65 11.60 10.86 -5.79
N HIS A 66 10.90 11.77 -5.13
CA HIS A 66 9.91 11.44 -4.09
C HIS A 66 8.75 10.63 -4.65
N ALA A 67 8.27 10.96 -5.85
CA ALA A 67 7.25 10.17 -6.53
C ALA A 67 7.74 8.75 -6.85
N PHE A 68 9.00 8.60 -7.25
CA PHE A 68 9.64 7.29 -7.42
C PHE A 68 9.73 6.52 -6.09
N VAL A 69 10.19 7.16 -5.01
CA VAL A 69 10.30 6.52 -3.68
C VAL A 69 8.95 5.99 -3.20
N LEU A 70 7.89 6.80 -3.30
CA LEU A 70 6.55 6.40 -2.88
C LEU A 70 5.98 5.31 -3.78
N PHE A 71 6.24 5.36 -5.09
CA PHE A 71 5.90 4.25 -5.98
C PHE A 71 6.63 2.95 -5.62
N LEU A 72 7.91 3.00 -5.26
CA LEU A 72 8.66 1.81 -4.87
C LEU A 72 8.12 1.20 -3.56
N ALA A 73 7.64 2.05 -2.64
CA ALA A 73 6.97 1.60 -1.43
C ALA A 73 5.63 0.91 -1.71
N GLU A 74 4.80 1.51 -2.56
CA GLU A 74 3.56 0.88 -3.02
C GLU A 74 3.85 -0.46 -3.72
N LEU A 75 4.91 -0.51 -4.54
CA LEU A 75 5.33 -1.72 -5.21
C LEU A 75 5.79 -2.78 -4.21
N TYR A 76 6.53 -2.43 -3.16
CA TYR A 76 6.93 -3.37 -2.11
C TYR A 76 5.73 -3.99 -1.40
N LEU A 77 4.68 -3.20 -1.13
CA LEU A 77 3.49 -3.68 -0.45
C LEU A 77 2.62 -4.58 -1.32
N ASN A 78 2.52 -4.28 -2.62
CA ASN A 78 1.55 -4.90 -3.52
C ASN A 78 2.15 -5.95 -4.47
N LEU A 79 3.47 -5.96 -4.72
CA LEU A 79 4.10 -6.89 -5.64
C LEU A 79 4.37 -8.23 -4.96
N GLU A 80 3.60 -9.23 -5.38
CA GLU A 80 3.66 -10.58 -4.85
C GLU A 80 4.59 -11.46 -5.69
N ILE A 81 5.39 -12.28 -5.00
CA ILE A 81 6.24 -13.29 -5.61
C ILE A 81 5.74 -14.65 -5.14
N LYS A 82 5.22 -15.45 -6.07
CA LYS A 82 4.87 -16.84 -5.82
C LYS A 82 6.16 -17.67 -5.75
N GLY A 83 6.43 -18.25 -4.58
CA GLY A 83 7.50 -19.21 -4.36
C GLY A 83 7.13 -20.60 -4.88
N ILE A 84 8.12 -21.50 -4.87
CA ILE A 84 8.01 -22.87 -5.43
C ILE A 84 6.92 -23.70 -4.73
N LYS A 85 6.61 -23.38 -3.46
CA LYS A 85 5.60 -24.06 -2.64
C LYS A 85 4.25 -23.34 -2.59
N GLY A 86 4.00 -22.39 -3.51
CA GLY A 86 2.78 -21.57 -3.51
C GLY A 86 2.76 -20.46 -2.45
N GLN A 87 3.79 -20.36 -1.60
CA GLN A 87 3.94 -19.27 -0.65
C GLN A 87 4.06 -17.92 -1.39
N VAL A 88 3.29 -16.93 -0.95
CA VAL A 88 3.37 -15.56 -1.47
C VAL A 88 4.34 -14.77 -0.59
N MET A 89 5.39 -14.25 -1.20
CA MET A 89 6.40 -13.44 -0.52
C MET A 89 6.58 -12.08 -1.20
N ARG A 90 7.05 -11.08 -0.44
CA ARG A 90 7.41 -9.78 -0.99
C ARG A 90 8.80 -9.83 -1.63
N ALA A 91 9.06 -8.92 -2.55
CA ALA A 91 10.36 -8.79 -3.19
C ALA A 91 11.42 -8.25 -2.20
N GLU A 92 12.34 -9.12 -1.77
CA GLU A 92 13.42 -8.76 -0.84
C GLU A 92 14.30 -7.62 -1.35
N ILE A 93 14.58 -7.58 -2.66
CA ILE A 93 15.33 -6.48 -3.28
C ILE A 93 14.66 -5.12 -3.10
N LEU A 94 13.33 -5.07 -3.01
CA LEU A 94 12.61 -3.82 -2.73
C LEU A 94 12.74 -3.43 -1.25
N GLN A 95 12.71 -4.40 -0.33
CA GLN A 95 12.95 -4.14 1.10
C GLN A 95 14.32 -3.48 1.32
N GLU A 96 15.37 -4.04 0.70
CA GLU A 96 16.73 -3.47 0.77
C GLU A 96 16.80 -2.10 0.11
N GLY A 97 16.18 -1.94 -1.07
CA GLY A 97 16.11 -0.66 -1.76
C GLY A 97 15.43 0.43 -0.92
N LEU A 98 14.33 0.12 -0.23
CA LEU A 98 13.63 1.09 0.62
C LEU A 98 14.48 1.54 1.82
N ARG A 99 15.28 0.64 2.42
CA ARG A 99 16.25 1.01 3.46
C ARG A 99 17.25 2.04 2.94
N GLU A 100 17.83 1.79 1.78
CA GLU A 100 18.85 2.69 1.23
C GLU A 100 18.27 4.01 0.72
N LEU A 101 17.01 4.02 0.28
CA LEU A 101 16.29 5.26 -0.03
C LEU A 101 16.02 6.08 1.24
N LEU A 102 15.65 5.45 2.36
CA LEU A 102 15.53 6.14 3.66
C LEU A 102 16.89 6.73 4.08
N ASN A 103 17.98 5.96 3.96
CA ASN A 103 19.33 6.45 4.22
C ASN A 103 19.67 7.70 3.40
N ALA A 104 19.40 7.68 2.08
CA ALA A 104 19.67 8.81 1.20
C ALA A 104 18.84 10.06 1.57
N LEU A 105 17.55 9.88 1.91
CA LEU A 105 16.66 10.97 2.33
C LEU A 105 17.11 11.60 3.65
N PHE A 106 17.45 10.78 4.67
CA PHE A 106 17.91 11.28 5.96
C PHE A 106 19.31 11.91 5.91
N SER A 107 20.16 11.46 4.98
CA SER A 107 21.50 12.03 4.80
C SER A 107 21.47 13.43 4.16
N ASN A 108 20.35 13.81 3.55
CA ASN A 108 20.12 15.13 2.94
C ASN A 108 18.84 15.76 3.52
N PRO A 109 18.87 16.21 4.79
CA PRO A 109 17.67 16.48 5.60
C PRO A 109 17.03 17.85 5.32
N VAL A 110 16.69 18.11 4.05
CA VAL A 110 15.79 19.21 3.67
C VAL A 110 14.33 18.79 3.88
N ASP A 111 13.46 19.77 4.14
CA ASP A 111 12.05 19.54 4.46
C ASP A 111 11.33 18.57 3.51
N SER A 112 11.51 18.75 2.20
CA SER A 112 10.88 17.92 1.17
C SER A 112 11.31 16.44 1.27
N ASN A 113 12.61 16.17 1.46
CA ASN A 113 13.14 14.83 1.63
C ASN A 113 12.62 14.18 2.92
N LEU A 114 12.58 14.94 4.02
CA LEU A 114 12.10 14.44 5.31
C LEU A 114 10.60 14.15 5.28
N ILE A 115 9.80 14.98 4.61
CA ILE A 115 8.38 14.71 4.38
C ILE A 115 8.20 13.43 3.57
N CYS A 116 9.03 13.20 2.54
CA CYS A 116 9.01 11.96 1.77
C CYS A 116 9.34 10.74 2.65
N ALA A 117 10.39 10.82 3.48
CA ALA A 117 10.77 9.75 4.39
C ALA A 117 9.66 9.43 5.42
N VAL A 118 8.99 10.46 5.96
CA VAL A 118 7.84 10.29 6.84
C VAL A 118 6.70 9.58 6.12
N LYS A 119 6.34 10.00 4.90
CA LYS A 119 5.29 9.33 4.10
C LYS A 119 5.64 7.87 3.82
N LEU A 120 6.89 7.60 3.45
CA LEU A 120 7.40 6.26 3.22
C LEU A 120 7.23 5.38 4.47
N LEU A 121 7.72 5.82 5.63
CA LEU A 121 7.63 5.05 6.88
C LEU A 121 6.20 4.92 7.41
N LYS A 122 5.33 5.90 7.21
CA LYS A 122 3.90 5.74 7.55
C LYS A 122 3.22 4.67 6.69
N LEU A 123 3.64 4.54 5.43
CA LEU A 123 3.09 3.56 4.50
C LEU A 123 3.64 2.15 4.74
N THR A 124 4.96 2.01 4.95
CA THR A 124 5.63 0.70 4.96
C THR A 124 6.25 0.32 6.30
N GLY A 125 6.34 1.22 7.27
CA GLY A 125 7.16 1.08 8.48
C GLY A 125 6.84 -0.18 9.27
N SER A 126 5.56 -0.47 9.50
CA SER A 126 5.15 -1.67 10.24
C SER A 126 5.54 -2.97 9.53
N VAL A 127 5.39 -3.01 8.20
CA VAL A 127 5.73 -4.18 7.37
C VAL A 127 7.25 -4.36 7.27
N LEU A 128 8.00 -3.26 7.13
CA LEU A 128 9.47 -3.28 7.14
C LEU A 128 10.02 -3.74 8.49
N GLU A 129 9.48 -3.24 9.59
CA GLU A 129 9.92 -3.62 10.93
C GLU A 129 9.73 -5.11 11.18
N ASP A 130 8.56 -5.68 10.85
CA ASP A 130 8.32 -7.11 10.96
C ASP A 130 9.32 -7.91 10.10
N ALA A 131 9.50 -7.51 8.84
CA ALA A 131 10.38 -8.20 7.90
C ALA A 131 11.86 -8.11 8.27
N TRP A 132 12.30 -7.05 8.96
CA TRP A 132 13.66 -6.93 9.49
C TRP A 132 13.83 -7.74 10.77
N LYS A 133 12.86 -7.71 11.69
CA LYS A 133 12.87 -8.53 12.92
C LYS A 133 12.89 -10.02 12.63
N GLU A 134 12.11 -10.49 11.66
CA GLU A 134 12.11 -11.90 11.24
C GLU A 134 13.50 -12.35 10.77
N LYS A 135 14.28 -11.44 10.18
CA LYS A 135 15.66 -11.68 9.73
C LYS A 135 16.72 -11.37 10.79
N GLY A 136 16.32 -11.00 12.01
CA GLY A 136 17.22 -10.61 13.09
C GLY A 136 17.99 -9.31 12.82
N LYS A 137 17.51 -8.45 11.92
CA LYS A 137 18.12 -7.15 11.62
C LYS A 137 17.53 -6.05 12.49
N ASN A 138 18.36 -5.08 12.86
CA ASN A 138 18.03 -3.90 13.68
C ASN A 138 17.82 -2.63 12.84
N ASP A 139 17.45 -2.80 11.56
CA ASP A 139 17.34 -1.70 10.60
C ASP A 139 16.35 -0.62 11.05
N MET A 140 15.23 -1.00 11.69
CA MET A 140 14.26 -0.01 12.18
C MET A 140 14.81 0.80 13.34
N GLU A 141 15.57 0.19 14.25
CA GLU A 141 16.27 0.90 15.32
C GLU A 141 17.28 1.91 14.72
N GLU A 142 18.03 1.52 13.70
CA GLU A 142 18.94 2.42 12.98
C GLU A 142 18.18 3.59 12.32
N MET A 143 17.01 3.34 11.72
CA MET A 143 16.19 4.41 11.12
C MET A 143 15.69 5.40 12.17
N ILE A 144 15.28 4.93 13.35
CA ILE A 144 14.82 5.80 14.43
C ILE A 144 15.97 6.63 14.99
N GLN A 145 17.15 6.03 15.19
CA GLN A 145 18.32 6.79 15.62
C GLN A 145 18.67 7.92 14.63
N ARG A 146 18.55 7.66 13.32
CA ARG A 146 18.73 8.69 12.29
C ARG A 146 17.69 9.80 12.40
N ILE A 147 16.43 9.45 12.63
CA ILE A 147 15.34 10.42 12.83
C ILE A 147 15.65 11.32 14.04
N GLU A 148 16.07 10.75 15.16
CA GLU A 148 16.45 11.49 16.36
C GLU A 148 17.61 12.46 16.10
N ASN A 149 18.67 11.99 15.42
CA ASN A 149 19.80 12.84 15.05
C ASN A 149 19.37 14.01 14.14
N VAL A 150 18.47 13.77 13.17
CA VAL A 150 17.92 14.84 12.32
C VAL A 150 17.13 15.85 13.15
N VAL A 151 16.31 15.40 14.11
CA VAL A 151 15.54 16.29 14.98
C VAL A 151 16.46 17.20 15.80
N LEU A 152 17.57 16.66 16.31
CA LEU A 152 18.56 17.40 17.09
C LEU A 152 19.39 18.36 16.24
N ASP A 153 19.97 17.86 15.14
CA ASP A 153 21.10 18.53 14.48
C ASP A 153 20.72 19.24 13.16
N ALA A 154 19.67 18.78 12.45
CA ALA A 154 19.35 19.33 11.14
C ALA A 154 18.61 20.68 11.23
N ASN A 155 18.92 21.57 10.28
CA ASN A 155 18.27 22.86 10.12
C ASN A 155 17.01 22.76 9.22
N CYS A 156 16.11 21.83 9.55
CA CYS A 156 14.79 21.70 8.91
C CYS A 156 13.71 22.47 9.71
N SER A 157 12.55 22.69 9.09
CA SER A 157 11.47 23.44 9.74
C SER A 157 10.94 22.74 10.99
N ARG A 158 10.42 23.55 11.92
CA ARG A 158 9.82 23.05 13.17
C ARG A 158 8.67 22.07 12.92
N ASP A 159 7.86 22.30 11.89
CA ASP A 159 6.74 21.41 11.55
C ASP A 159 7.24 20.05 11.06
N VAL A 160 8.34 20.02 10.30
CA VAL A 160 9.00 18.78 9.88
C VAL A 160 9.61 18.04 11.06
N LYS A 161 10.28 18.74 11.98
CA LYS A 161 10.74 18.12 13.25
C LYS A 161 9.59 17.52 14.05
N HIS A 162 8.45 18.21 14.10
CA HIS A 162 7.26 17.68 14.76
C HIS A 162 6.70 16.43 14.06
N MET A 163 6.66 16.40 12.72
CA MET A 163 6.26 15.22 11.95
C MET A 163 7.18 14.02 12.23
N LEU A 164 8.48 14.24 12.35
CA LEU A 164 9.46 13.22 12.70
C LEU A 164 9.26 12.68 14.11
N LEU A 165 9.04 13.56 15.10
CA LEU A 165 8.70 13.13 16.47
C LEU A 165 7.42 12.30 16.52
N LYS A 166 6.38 12.71 15.77
CA LYS A 166 5.13 11.93 15.64
C LYS A 166 5.34 10.56 15.01
N LEU A 167 6.33 10.41 14.13
CA LEU A 167 6.69 9.12 13.57
C LEU A 167 7.36 8.20 14.60
N VAL A 168 8.22 8.75 15.47
CA VAL A 168 8.80 8.02 16.61
C VAL A 168 7.69 7.56 17.57
N GLU A 169 6.76 8.46 17.93
CA GLU A 169 5.58 8.11 18.74
C GLU A 169 4.73 7.00 18.10
N LEU A 170 4.52 7.08 16.78
CA LEU A 170 3.77 6.08 16.03
C LEU A 170 4.45 4.71 16.12
N ARG A 171 5.78 4.64 15.96
CA ARG A 171 6.52 3.39 16.13
C ARG A 171 6.42 2.88 17.57
N SER A 172 6.60 3.73 18.58
CA SER A 172 6.45 3.36 20.00
C SER A 172 5.06 2.81 20.32
N SER A 173 4.05 3.25 19.57
CA SER A 173 2.67 2.75 19.64
C SER A 173 2.43 1.54 18.73
N ASN A 174 3.48 0.76 18.41
CA ASN A 174 3.45 -0.38 17.50
C ASN A 174 2.78 -0.07 16.15
N TRP A 175 3.11 1.09 15.57
CA TRP A 175 2.54 1.60 14.33
C TRP A 175 1.02 1.80 14.37
N GLY A 176 0.43 1.96 15.55
CA GLY A 176 -1.02 2.06 15.74
C GLY A 176 -1.76 0.73 15.61
N ARG A 177 -1.05 -0.41 15.57
CA ARG A 177 -1.67 -1.73 15.63
C ARG A 177 -2.21 -1.95 17.03
N VAL A 178 -3.54 -2.06 17.15
CA VAL A 178 -4.18 -2.45 18.41
C VAL A 178 -3.74 -3.87 18.73
N HIS A 179 -3.31 -4.13 19.97
CA HIS A 179 -3.10 -5.49 20.42
C HIS A 179 -4.46 -6.19 20.33
N GLY A 180 -4.62 -7.09 19.37
CA GLY A 180 -5.75 -7.98 19.34
C GLY A 180 -5.67 -8.84 20.59
N THR A 181 -6.34 -8.43 21.67
CA THR A 181 -6.87 -9.39 22.62
C THR A 181 -7.76 -10.29 21.80
N SER A 182 -7.30 -11.52 21.63
CA SER A 182 -7.97 -12.63 21.00
C SER A 182 -9.40 -12.75 21.51
N SER A 183 -10.34 -12.23 20.74
CA SER A 183 -11.75 -12.61 20.65
C SER A 183 -12.29 -11.76 19.51
N HIS A 184 -12.51 -12.35 18.34
CA HIS A 184 -13.54 -11.80 17.45
C HIS A 184 -14.86 -11.94 18.23
N THR A 185 -15.18 -10.98 19.08
CA THR A 185 -16.57 -10.78 19.47
C THR A 185 -17.18 -10.17 18.22
N GLU A 186 -17.91 -10.98 17.46
CA GLU A 186 -18.82 -10.44 16.45
C GLU A 186 -19.62 -9.32 17.14
N ALA A 187 -19.52 -8.10 16.61
CA ALA A 187 -20.32 -7.00 17.10
C ALA A 187 -21.78 -7.32 16.74
N THR A 188 -22.47 -8.00 17.64
CA THR A 188 -23.91 -8.23 17.53
C THR A 188 -24.64 -6.94 17.93
N PRO A 189 -25.85 -6.70 17.39
CA PRO A 189 -26.68 -5.53 17.74
C PRO A 189 -26.88 -5.36 19.25
N GLU A 190 -26.81 -6.45 20.01
CA GLU A 190 -27.06 -6.49 21.44
C GLU A 190 -25.89 -5.95 22.29
N ASN A 191 -24.67 -5.91 21.75
CA ASN A 191 -23.45 -5.65 22.54
C ASN A 191 -22.67 -4.39 22.13
N ASP A 192 -23.02 -3.71 21.03
CA ASP A 192 -22.37 -2.46 20.61
C ASP A 192 -23.31 -1.25 20.74
N PRO A 193 -23.05 -0.31 21.67
CA PRO A 193 -23.85 0.92 21.80
C PRO A 193 -23.77 1.84 20.56
N ASN A 194 -22.82 1.62 19.66
CA ASN A 194 -22.67 2.32 18.39
C ASN A 194 -23.12 1.47 17.17
N TYR A 195 -23.79 0.33 17.38
CA TYR A 195 -24.23 -0.53 16.28
C TYR A 195 -25.00 0.25 15.20
N PHE A 196 -25.94 1.11 15.63
CA PHE A 196 -26.72 1.98 14.73
C PHE A 196 -25.88 2.97 13.92
N MET A 197 -24.69 3.38 14.40
CA MET A 197 -23.81 4.32 13.69
C MET A 197 -22.98 3.63 12.60
N ASN A 198 -22.85 2.30 12.65
CA ASN A 198 -22.08 1.51 11.70
C ASN A 198 -22.95 0.80 10.67
N GLU A 199 -24.26 1.05 10.68
CA GLU A 199 -25.16 0.47 9.70
C GLU A 199 -24.99 1.10 8.30
N PRO A 200 -25.00 0.29 7.24
CA PRO A 200 -24.94 0.81 5.88
C PRO A 200 -26.12 1.72 5.57
N THR A 201 -25.86 2.84 4.90
CA THR A 201 -26.92 3.64 4.26
C THR A 201 -27.24 3.05 2.90
N PHE A 202 -28.47 2.60 2.73
CA PHE A 202 -29.00 2.10 1.46
C PHE A 202 -29.67 3.22 0.67
N TYR A 203 -29.89 3.00 -0.62
CA TYR A 203 -30.55 3.97 -1.49
C TYR A 203 -31.74 3.31 -2.17
N THR A 204 -32.88 4.00 -2.21
CA THR A 204 -34.02 3.57 -3.02
C THR A 204 -33.70 3.68 -4.51
N SER A 205 -34.58 3.14 -5.36
CA SER A 205 -34.52 3.26 -6.82
C SER A 205 -34.44 4.72 -7.32
N ASP A 206 -35.05 5.65 -6.58
CA ASP A 206 -35.01 7.09 -6.84
C ASP A 206 -33.75 7.79 -6.27
N GLY A 207 -32.82 7.02 -5.69
CA GLY A 207 -31.59 7.54 -5.09
C GLY A 207 -31.78 8.22 -3.74
N VAL A 208 -32.89 7.94 -3.04
CA VAL A 208 -33.13 8.49 -1.70
C VAL A 208 -32.45 7.60 -0.66
N PRO A 209 -31.55 8.15 0.19
CA PRO A 209 -30.91 7.36 1.22
C PRO A 209 -31.92 6.94 2.30
N PHE A 210 -31.76 5.72 2.82
CA PHE A 210 -32.49 5.21 3.98
C PHE A 210 -31.58 4.32 4.84
N THR A 211 -31.90 4.23 6.12
CA THR A 211 -31.10 3.59 7.18
C THR A 211 -32.02 2.83 8.15
N ALA A 212 -31.50 1.95 9.01
CA ALA A 212 -32.35 1.27 10.00
C ALA A 212 -33.01 2.18 11.05
N ALA A 213 -32.65 3.47 11.08
CA ALA A 213 -33.38 4.46 11.88
C ALA A 213 -34.71 4.90 11.24
N ASP A 214 -34.94 4.59 9.95
CA ASP A 214 -36.16 4.97 9.25
C ASP A 214 -37.32 4.01 9.57
N PRO A 215 -38.55 4.51 9.82
CA PRO A 215 -39.71 3.68 10.14
C PRO A 215 -40.04 2.62 9.08
N ASP A 216 -39.72 2.95 7.82
CA ASP A 216 -40.05 2.13 6.65
C ASP A 216 -38.83 1.33 6.15
N TYR A 217 -37.76 1.21 6.96
CA TYR A 217 -36.51 0.54 6.57
C TYR A 217 -36.76 -0.89 6.07
N GLN A 218 -37.55 -1.66 6.82
CA GLN A 218 -37.81 -3.06 6.52
C GLN A 218 -38.48 -3.23 5.15
N GLU A 219 -39.44 -2.37 4.83
CA GLU A 219 -40.17 -2.41 3.56
C GLU A 219 -39.27 -2.02 2.38
N LYS A 220 -38.50 -0.94 2.51
CA LYS A 220 -37.53 -0.50 1.48
C LYS A 220 -36.40 -1.50 1.27
N TYR A 221 -35.94 -2.17 2.32
CA TYR A 221 -34.90 -3.19 2.23
C TYR A 221 -35.44 -4.45 1.55
N GLN A 222 -36.67 -4.85 1.86
CA GLN A 222 -37.34 -5.98 1.20
C GLN A 222 -37.51 -5.71 -0.31
N GLU A 223 -37.93 -4.51 -0.69
CA GLU A 223 -38.08 -4.10 -2.10
C GLU A 223 -36.74 -4.12 -2.86
N LEU A 224 -35.62 -3.79 -2.20
CA LEU A 224 -34.28 -3.93 -2.79
C LEU A 224 -33.92 -5.39 -3.06
N LEU A 225 -34.17 -6.29 -2.10
CA LEU A 225 -33.88 -7.72 -2.23
C LEU A 225 -34.71 -8.38 -3.34
N GLU A 226 -36.02 -8.09 -3.39
CA GLU A 226 -36.93 -8.61 -4.42
C GLU A 226 -36.52 -8.16 -5.83
N ARG A 227 -35.78 -7.05 -5.96
CA ARG A 227 -35.27 -6.55 -7.23
C ARG A 227 -33.91 -7.13 -7.63
N GLU A 228 -33.09 -7.57 -6.67
CA GLU A 228 -31.85 -8.30 -6.98
C GLU A 228 -32.16 -9.69 -7.59
N ASP A 229 -33.28 -10.32 -7.21
CA ASP A 229 -33.76 -11.59 -7.80
C ASP A 229 -34.15 -11.49 -9.30
N PHE A 230 -34.11 -10.29 -9.91
CA PHE A 230 -34.38 -10.08 -11.34
C PHE A 230 -33.14 -10.20 -12.25
N PHE A 231 -31.94 -10.35 -11.69
CA PHE A 231 -30.75 -10.70 -12.46
C PHE A 231 -30.53 -12.20 -12.38
N PRO A 232 -30.84 -12.98 -13.44
CA PRO A 232 -30.44 -14.38 -13.44
C PRO A 232 -28.92 -14.43 -13.31
N ASP A 233 -28.44 -15.20 -12.33
CA ASP A 233 -27.05 -15.61 -12.22
C ASP A 233 -26.58 -16.02 -13.62
N TYR A 234 -25.59 -15.32 -14.16
CA TYR A 234 -24.86 -15.81 -15.30
C TYR A 234 -24.15 -17.07 -14.84
N GLU A 235 -24.79 -18.22 -15.03
CA GLU A 235 -24.14 -19.52 -14.92
C GLU A 235 -22.87 -19.47 -15.79
N GLU A 236 -21.72 -19.65 -15.14
CA GLU A 236 -20.45 -19.94 -15.79
C GLU A 236 -20.66 -21.14 -16.70
N ASN A 237 -20.73 -20.90 -18.01
CA ASN A 237 -20.73 -21.98 -19.00
C ASN A 237 -19.37 -22.68 -18.92
N ASP A 238 -19.35 -23.80 -18.18
CA ASP A 238 -18.41 -24.89 -18.34
C ASP A 238 -18.44 -25.36 -19.80
N THR A 239 -17.50 -24.88 -20.62
CA THR A 239 -17.22 -25.51 -21.91
C THR A 239 -16.42 -26.79 -21.68
N ASP A 240 -17.15 -27.88 -21.49
CA ASP A 240 -16.66 -29.24 -21.64
C ASP A 240 -16.16 -29.46 -23.09
N LEU A 241 -14.85 -29.57 -23.24
CA LEU A 241 -14.21 -29.96 -24.49
C LEU A 241 -14.47 -31.45 -24.74
N SER A 242 -15.51 -31.73 -25.52
CA SER A 242 -15.73 -33.03 -26.16
C SER A 242 -14.63 -33.25 -27.20
N GLY A 243 -13.75 -34.23 -26.98
CA GLY A 243 -12.78 -34.70 -27.98
C GLY A 243 -13.47 -35.49 -29.11
N PRO A 244 -12.95 -35.45 -30.35
CA PRO A 244 -13.50 -36.27 -31.42
C PRO A 244 -12.87 -37.67 -31.37
N GLY A 245 -13.71 -38.68 -31.17
CA GLY A 245 -13.46 -40.05 -31.61
C GLY A 245 -13.97 -40.22 -33.03
N ASP A 246 -13.04 -40.43 -33.97
CA ASP A 246 -12.99 -41.50 -34.97
C ASP A 246 -11.85 -41.20 -35.98
#